data_AF-A0A968TFJ3-F1
#
_entry.id   AF-A0A968TFJ3-F1
#
_cell.length_a   1.000
_cell.length_b   1.000
_cell.length_c   1.000
_cell.angle_alpha   90.00
_cell.angle_beta   90.00
_cell.angle_gamma   90.00
#
_symmetry.space_group_name_H-M   'P 1'
#
loop_
_entity.id
_entity.type
_entity.pdbx_description
1 polymer ?
#
loop_
_entity_poly.entity_id
_entity_poly.type
_entity_poly.pdbx_seq_one_letter_code
_entity_poly.pdbx_strand_id
1 'polypeptide(L)'
;MSYLTGVDDALSTYHLSLQAPFMHPEYYPLEQQLPADRYQPVAAWYGRLILPPGTERRTVRGVLFELYLTPDDQRELRGQVVRLRWSLDPGVQARVYGTTRTVNLVPRAVQGAEEWRTFPIRVNHWRLVNGLESLAGSHQIDDMQAYLIGDVQLAHDPDGTPCLYISRDPVLASGRYYGLVKFLAPANTAGDLWRVVHFNRETRHFDGAEETVSLPPIQPMIHGVMLSSTDKLNESPVNSEGWYIYGAQDHAGTFVVRALAPRALLRVQPQRVLLGEKTARRFIRKELWNDAEQHKGQIQSVLLSQAADEGTALQDWQVGDRALLIHVYGAIGGEMTEPPAKTPIYFGHFSYGVATIVQEPLADEPAFDILYHQVYAHNGDGLVAANHAYQHYTGDRQRGWLGARPVADLLIRLDSLTTPFRVHHEAYDPLEQLSLAQEMMMARYRIGDGRGFTSVQLMNNCSQDANQALYAAIHYVDQTLSDYPPFKEWLAAHPDEQTRFADLIQLGRDIRRVLLPFGVARADWHDREENLGSSQNLNPLIQIPSALLSWRAMMPPIAQRAVTDVMIKHGAAVWVLRSDQVGGHDPRIAPRAPLHW
;
A
#
# COMPACT_ATOMS: atom_id res chain seq x y z
N MET A 1 -14.26 14.94 -14.33
CA MET A 1 -14.85 14.47 -15.60
C MET A 1 -15.45 13.09 -15.34
N SER A 2 -16.78 13.04 -15.22
CA SER A 2 -17.56 11.83 -14.98
C SER A 2 -17.90 11.21 -16.34
N TYR A 3 -17.20 10.16 -16.75
CA TYR A 3 -17.58 9.37 -17.91
C TYR A 3 -18.19 8.06 -17.41
N LEU A 4 -19.50 8.06 -17.23
CA LEU A 4 -20.32 6.87 -17.04
C LEU A 4 -21.57 7.06 -17.89
N THR A 5 -21.48 6.70 -19.17
CA THR A 5 -22.67 6.47 -19.99
C THR A 5 -22.39 5.28 -20.91
N GLY A 6 -23.05 4.16 -20.58
CA GLY A 6 -23.37 3.07 -21.50
C GLY A 6 -22.40 1.91 -21.53
N VAL A 7 -22.65 0.87 -20.72
CA VAL A 7 -22.36 -0.53 -21.06
C VAL A 7 -23.40 -1.41 -20.33
N ASP A 8 -24.08 -2.29 -21.08
CA ASP A 8 -24.94 -3.39 -20.60
C ASP A 8 -24.30 -4.17 -19.44
N ASP A 9 -25.09 -4.68 -18.47
CA ASP A 9 -24.80 -5.68 -17.41
C ASP A 9 -23.37 -6.27 -17.34
N ALA A 10 -22.34 -5.43 -17.26
CA ALA A 10 -20.96 -5.87 -17.33
C ALA A 10 -20.42 -6.04 -15.90
N LEU A 11 -20.05 -7.28 -15.57
CA LEU A 11 -19.37 -7.62 -14.33
C LEU A 11 -18.13 -6.74 -14.13
N SER A 12 -17.87 -6.33 -12.90
CA SER A 12 -16.66 -5.58 -12.54
C SER A 12 -15.39 -6.42 -12.71
N THR A 13 -14.22 -5.79 -12.85
CA THR A 13 -12.91 -6.49 -12.87
C THR A 13 -12.74 -7.36 -11.62
N TYR A 14 -13.17 -6.85 -10.46
CA TYR A 14 -13.20 -7.60 -9.20
C TYR A 14 -14.06 -8.87 -9.33
N HIS A 15 -15.28 -8.75 -9.83
CA HIS A 15 -16.17 -9.91 -9.98
C HIS A 15 -15.61 -10.93 -10.98
N LEU A 16 -15.06 -10.48 -12.10
CA LEU A 16 -14.36 -11.36 -13.05
C LEU A 16 -13.23 -12.11 -12.35
N SER A 17 -12.43 -11.42 -11.52
CA SER A 17 -11.34 -12.06 -10.78
C SER A 17 -11.83 -13.23 -9.92
N LEU A 18 -12.98 -13.09 -9.25
CA LEU A 18 -13.54 -14.14 -8.40
C LEU A 18 -13.96 -15.41 -9.16
N GLN A 19 -13.99 -15.40 -10.49
CA GLN A 19 -14.24 -16.63 -11.25
C GLN A 19 -13.03 -17.58 -11.24
N ALA A 20 -11.84 -17.07 -10.92
CA ALA A 20 -10.65 -17.88 -10.82
C ALA A 20 -10.57 -18.60 -9.46
N PRO A 21 -10.48 -19.95 -9.42
CA PRO A 21 -10.46 -20.72 -8.17
C PRO A 21 -9.37 -20.27 -7.19
N PHE A 22 -8.19 -19.95 -7.71
CA PHE A 22 -7.03 -19.56 -6.90
C PHE A 22 -7.19 -18.21 -6.19
N MET A 23 -8.26 -17.44 -6.47
CA MET A 23 -8.67 -16.23 -5.73
C MET A 23 -9.40 -16.53 -4.42
N HIS A 24 -9.93 -17.74 -4.27
CA HIS A 24 -10.72 -18.11 -3.10
C HIS A 24 -9.82 -18.69 -2.01
N PRO A 25 -9.96 -18.26 -0.75
CA PRO A 25 -9.13 -18.76 0.34
C PRO A 25 -9.19 -20.28 0.55
N GLU A 26 -10.35 -20.89 0.31
CA GLU A 26 -10.61 -22.34 0.39
C GLU A 26 -9.90 -23.18 -0.67
N TYR A 27 -9.37 -22.54 -1.73
CA TYR A 27 -8.54 -23.21 -2.72
C TYR A 27 -7.25 -23.78 -2.12
N TYR A 28 -6.78 -23.20 -1.00
CA TYR A 28 -5.54 -23.56 -0.34
C TYR A 28 -5.82 -24.30 0.98
N PRO A 29 -5.35 -25.56 1.16
CA PRO A 29 -5.48 -26.28 2.42
C PRO A 29 -4.88 -25.49 3.60
N LEU A 30 -5.52 -25.54 4.77
CA LEU A 30 -5.06 -24.81 5.96
C LEU A 30 -3.72 -25.34 6.50
N GLU A 31 -3.57 -26.66 6.52
CA GLU A 31 -2.34 -27.33 6.91
C GLU A 31 -1.41 -27.43 5.70
N GLN A 32 -0.25 -26.78 5.79
CA GLN A 32 0.80 -26.81 4.79
C GLN A 32 2.14 -26.95 5.48
N GLN A 33 3.02 -27.76 4.91
CA GLN A 33 4.38 -27.93 5.38
C GLN A 33 5.33 -27.71 4.20
N LEU A 34 5.84 -26.49 4.12
CA LEU A 34 6.83 -26.10 3.11
C LEU A 34 8.24 -26.18 3.71
N PRO A 35 9.27 -26.55 2.92
CA PRO A 35 10.65 -26.54 3.38
C PRO A 35 11.10 -25.12 3.74
N ALA A 36 11.54 -24.91 4.99
CA ALA A 36 11.91 -23.60 5.52
C ALA A 36 13.18 -23.01 4.86
N ASP A 37 14.00 -23.86 4.23
CA ASP A 37 15.14 -23.47 3.40
C ASP A 37 14.71 -22.83 2.06
N ARG A 38 13.45 -23.00 1.66
CA ARG A 38 12.92 -22.54 0.36
C ARG A 38 11.79 -21.54 0.48
N TYR A 39 11.00 -21.67 1.54
CA TYR A 39 9.80 -20.88 1.76
C TYR A 39 9.76 -20.31 3.16
N GLN A 40 9.23 -19.09 3.26
CA GLN A 40 9.05 -18.38 4.51
C GLN A 40 7.60 -17.92 4.64
N PRO A 41 7.02 -17.95 5.84
CA PRO A 41 5.70 -17.34 6.06
C PRO A 41 5.78 -15.83 5.83
N VAL A 42 4.74 -15.24 5.24
CA VAL A 42 4.71 -13.78 5.00
C VAL A 42 4.58 -12.97 6.29
N ALA A 43 4.03 -13.57 7.35
CA ALA A 43 3.86 -12.96 8.66
C ALA A 43 3.56 -14.03 9.73
N ALA A 44 3.72 -13.65 11.00
CA ALA A 44 3.38 -14.52 12.13
C ALA A 44 1.87 -14.76 12.27
N TRP A 45 1.06 -13.70 12.23
CA TRP A 45 -0.40 -13.78 12.22
C TRP A 45 -0.93 -13.43 10.83
N TYR A 46 -1.47 -14.40 10.10
CA TYR A 46 -2.06 -14.21 8.78
C TYR A 46 -3.37 -14.98 8.68
N GLY A 47 -4.36 -14.39 8.05
CA GLY A 47 -5.69 -14.99 8.00
C GLY A 47 -6.66 -14.23 7.12
N ARG A 48 -7.92 -14.60 7.22
CA ARG A 48 -9.03 -13.97 6.51
C ARG A 48 -9.94 -13.22 7.45
N LEU A 49 -10.24 -11.97 7.10
CA LEU A 49 -11.22 -11.15 7.79
C LEU A 49 -12.63 -11.59 7.41
N ILE A 50 -13.47 -11.81 8.42
CA ILE A 50 -14.87 -12.21 8.26
C ILE A 50 -15.74 -11.19 8.96
N LEU A 51 -16.65 -10.55 8.21
CA LEU A 51 -17.64 -9.65 8.81
C LEU A 51 -18.71 -10.49 9.52
N PRO A 52 -18.87 -10.36 10.85
CA PRO A 52 -19.83 -11.17 11.58
C PRO A 52 -21.28 -10.86 11.13
N PRO A 53 -22.19 -11.83 11.16
CA PRO A 53 -23.61 -11.57 10.96
C PRO A 53 -24.11 -10.48 11.92
N GLY A 54 -25.08 -9.68 11.48
CA GLY A 54 -25.60 -8.55 12.28
C GLY A 54 -26.13 -8.97 13.67
N THR A 55 -26.62 -10.21 13.80
CA THR A 55 -27.08 -10.82 15.07
C THR A 55 -25.94 -11.10 16.05
N GLU A 56 -24.73 -11.39 15.55
CA GLU A 56 -23.57 -11.75 16.36
C GLU A 56 -22.67 -10.57 16.69
N ARG A 57 -22.83 -9.46 15.96
CA ARG A 57 -22.01 -8.24 16.05
C ARG A 57 -21.80 -7.74 17.49
N ARG A 58 -22.85 -7.77 18.34
CA ARG A 58 -22.77 -7.30 19.74
C ARG A 58 -21.89 -8.20 20.62
N THR A 59 -21.82 -9.48 20.30
CA THR A 59 -20.99 -10.47 20.99
C THR A 59 -19.55 -10.39 20.48
N VAL A 60 -19.37 -10.28 19.16
CA VAL A 60 -18.04 -10.20 18.54
C VAL A 60 -17.34 -8.89 18.88
N ARG A 61 -18.04 -7.75 18.91
CA ARG A 61 -17.49 -6.40 19.20
C ARG A 61 -16.25 -6.04 18.37
N GLY A 62 -16.26 -6.43 17.10
CA GLY A 62 -15.14 -6.38 16.18
C GLY A 62 -15.47 -7.20 14.95
N VAL A 63 -14.49 -7.92 14.44
CA VAL A 63 -14.67 -8.87 13.33
C VAL A 63 -14.22 -10.26 13.72
N LEU A 64 -14.53 -11.24 12.89
CA LEU A 64 -13.99 -12.58 13.02
C LEU A 64 -12.72 -12.69 12.15
N PHE A 65 -11.77 -13.52 12.54
CA PHE A 65 -10.53 -13.74 11.83
C PHE A 65 -10.20 -15.23 11.76
N GLU A 66 -10.21 -15.78 10.55
CA GLU A 66 -9.84 -17.18 10.31
C GLU A 66 -8.33 -17.27 10.14
N LEU A 67 -7.67 -17.97 11.06
CA LEU A 67 -6.22 -18.01 11.16
C LEU A 67 -5.63 -19.03 10.19
N TYR A 68 -4.75 -18.61 9.30
CA TYR A 68 -4.01 -19.49 8.39
C TYR A 68 -2.56 -19.67 8.83
N LEU A 69 -1.95 -18.60 9.36
CA LEU A 69 -0.64 -18.64 10.02
C LEU A 69 -0.76 -18.07 11.42
N THR A 70 -0.02 -18.67 12.32
CA THR A 70 0.07 -18.30 13.73
C THR A 70 1.54 -18.39 14.17
N PRO A 71 1.94 -17.64 15.21
CA PRO A 71 3.20 -17.87 15.91
C PRO A 71 3.38 -19.35 16.32
N ASP A 72 4.63 -19.77 16.44
CA ASP A 72 4.96 -21.17 16.75
C ASP A 72 4.41 -21.66 18.10
N ASP A 73 4.27 -20.76 19.06
CA ASP A 73 3.69 -21.02 20.38
C ASP A 73 2.16 -21.00 20.41
N GLN A 74 1.50 -20.68 19.27
CA GLN A 74 0.05 -20.59 19.10
C GLN A 74 -0.44 -21.46 17.92
N ARG A 75 0.28 -22.55 17.60
CA ARG A 75 0.01 -23.41 16.43
C ARG A 75 -1.38 -24.06 16.48
N GLU A 76 -1.90 -24.33 17.67
CA GLU A 76 -3.23 -24.89 17.91
C GLU A 76 -4.37 -24.00 17.41
N LEU A 77 -4.16 -22.68 17.31
CA LEU A 77 -5.15 -21.74 16.79
C LEU A 77 -5.23 -21.73 15.26
N ARG A 78 -4.30 -22.39 14.56
CA ARG A 78 -4.31 -22.46 13.11
C ARG A 78 -5.56 -23.18 12.61
N GLY A 79 -6.21 -22.61 11.61
CA GLY A 79 -7.49 -23.07 11.07
C GLY A 79 -8.71 -22.68 11.90
N GLN A 80 -8.54 -22.05 13.06
CA GLN A 80 -9.66 -21.59 13.87
C GLN A 80 -10.13 -20.20 13.46
N VAL A 81 -11.41 -19.93 13.70
CA VAL A 81 -12.01 -18.59 13.60
C VAL A 81 -12.01 -17.98 14.99
N VAL A 82 -11.25 -16.90 15.17
CA VAL A 82 -11.12 -16.18 16.44
C VAL A 82 -11.78 -14.81 16.35
N ARG A 83 -12.02 -14.16 17.50
CA ARG A 83 -12.46 -12.76 17.53
C ARG A 83 -11.26 -11.85 17.29
N LEU A 84 -11.44 -10.78 16.52
CA LEU A 84 -10.44 -9.73 16.31
C LEU A 84 -11.03 -8.38 16.72
N ARG A 85 -10.35 -7.71 17.65
CA ARG A 85 -10.81 -6.45 18.26
C ARG A 85 -9.70 -5.41 18.31
N TRP A 86 -10.12 -4.16 18.42
CA TRP A 86 -9.22 -3.08 18.77
C TRP A 86 -8.76 -3.20 20.22
N SER A 87 -7.48 -2.95 20.47
CA SER A 87 -6.91 -2.83 21.80
C SER A 87 -7.66 -1.80 22.63
N LEU A 88 -7.78 -2.06 23.94
CA LEU A 88 -8.47 -1.18 24.89
C LEU A 88 -7.62 0.02 25.32
N ASP A 89 -6.41 0.16 24.79
CA ASP A 89 -5.58 1.34 25.00
C ASP A 89 -6.35 2.64 24.68
N PRO A 90 -6.33 3.66 25.57
CA PRO A 90 -7.08 4.89 25.36
C PRO A 90 -6.74 5.61 24.04
N GLY A 91 -5.48 5.58 23.60
CA GLY A 91 -5.05 6.18 22.35
C GLY A 91 -5.62 5.45 21.14
N VAL A 92 -5.62 4.11 21.17
CA VAL A 92 -6.28 3.28 20.14
C VAL A 92 -7.78 3.57 20.10
N GLN A 93 -8.45 3.55 21.26
CA GLN A 93 -9.89 3.79 21.35
C GLN A 93 -10.28 5.18 20.83
N ALA A 94 -9.52 6.23 21.16
CA ALA A 94 -9.77 7.58 20.65
C ALA A 94 -9.75 7.63 19.11
N ARG A 95 -8.80 6.95 18.47
CA ARG A 95 -8.73 6.86 16.99
C ARG A 95 -9.92 6.09 16.42
N VAL A 96 -10.25 4.94 17.01
CA VAL A 96 -11.38 4.11 16.59
C VAL A 96 -12.70 4.89 16.68
N TYR A 97 -12.94 5.60 17.79
CA TYR A 97 -14.12 6.46 17.92
C TYR A 97 -14.11 7.60 16.89
N GLY A 98 -12.94 8.20 16.63
CA GLY A 98 -12.78 9.28 15.65
C GLY A 98 -13.23 8.92 14.23
N THR A 99 -13.13 7.64 13.85
CA THR A 99 -13.50 7.12 12.51
C THR A 99 -14.78 6.30 12.48
N THR A 100 -15.35 5.98 13.63
CA THR A 100 -16.59 5.20 13.72
C THR A 100 -17.79 6.01 13.22
N ARG A 101 -18.58 5.47 12.30
CA ARG A 101 -19.73 6.16 11.69
C ARG A 101 -20.95 5.25 11.56
N THR A 102 -22.14 5.84 11.54
CA THR A 102 -23.32 5.12 11.04
C THR A 102 -23.27 5.11 9.52
N VAL A 103 -23.52 3.96 8.90
CA VAL A 103 -23.52 3.81 7.45
C VAL A 103 -24.95 3.79 6.93
N ASN A 104 -25.26 4.73 6.05
CA ASN A 104 -26.49 4.76 5.26
C ASN A 104 -26.11 5.10 3.81
N LEU A 105 -26.23 4.10 2.94
CA LEU A 105 -25.82 4.26 1.56
C LEU A 105 -26.70 5.27 0.82
N VAL A 106 -26.05 6.19 0.10
CA VAL A 106 -26.74 7.06 -0.85
C VAL A 106 -27.11 6.26 -2.12
N PRO A 107 -28.11 6.68 -2.91
CA PRO A 107 -28.56 5.94 -4.10
C PRO A 107 -27.42 5.57 -5.07
N ARG A 108 -26.44 6.47 -5.23
CA ARG A 108 -25.26 6.21 -6.07
C ARG A 108 -24.36 5.07 -5.55
N ALA A 109 -24.25 4.91 -4.23
CA ALA A 109 -23.51 3.80 -3.63
C ALA A 109 -24.25 2.47 -3.85
N VAL A 110 -25.57 2.49 -3.71
CA VAL A 110 -26.43 1.31 -3.96
C VAL A 110 -26.31 0.87 -5.41
N GLN A 111 -26.50 1.79 -6.36
CA GLN A 111 -26.32 1.52 -7.79
C GLN A 111 -24.89 1.01 -8.09
N GLY A 112 -23.88 1.62 -7.48
CA GLY A 112 -22.49 1.18 -7.62
C GLY A 112 -22.27 -0.26 -7.20
N ALA A 113 -22.89 -0.69 -6.10
CA ALA A 113 -22.83 -2.05 -5.59
C ALA A 113 -23.59 -3.05 -6.49
N GLU A 114 -24.74 -2.64 -7.04
CA GLU A 114 -25.51 -3.43 -8.02
C GLU A 114 -24.72 -3.70 -9.30
N GLU A 115 -23.87 -2.75 -9.71
CA GLU A 115 -22.90 -2.89 -10.81
C GLU A 115 -21.62 -3.66 -10.39
N TRP A 116 -21.67 -4.45 -9.31
CA TRP A 116 -20.57 -5.29 -8.79
C TRP A 116 -19.28 -4.55 -8.44
N ARG A 117 -19.31 -3.22 -8.26
CA ARG A 117 -18.13 -2.46 -7.83
C ARG A 117 -17.92 -2.63 -6.33
N THR A 118 -16.69 -2.36 -5.90
CA THR A 118 -16.30 -2.43 -4.49
C THR A 118 -17.02 -1.33 -3.74
N PHE A 119 -18.02 -1.70 -2.95
CA PHE A 119 -18.85 -0.80 -2.13
C PHE A 119 -19.24 -1.51 -0.82
N PRO A 120 -19.35 -0.79 0.30
CA PRO A 120 -19.55 -1.37 1.63
C PRO A 120 -21.04 -1.74 1.88
N ILE A 121 -21.65 -2.47 0.94
CA ILE A 121 -23.08 -2.82 0.97
C ILE A 121 -23.45 -3.70 2.17
N ARG A 122 -22.51 -4.54 2.63
CA ARG A 122 -22.71 -5.47 3.75
C ARG A 122 -22.89 -4.76 5.09
N VAL A 123 -22.40 -3.53 5.22
CA VAL A 123 -22.54 -2.71 6.42
C VAL A 123 -23.59 -1.60 6.24
N ASN A 124 -24.39 -1.62 5.17
CA ASN A 124 -25.47 -0.66 4.99
C ASN A 124 -26.47 -0.73 6.16
N HIS A 125 -26.91 0.44 6.63
CA HIS A 125 -27.78 0.63 7.79
C HIS A 125 -27.20 0.20 9.15
N TRP A 126 -25.92 -0.19 9.20
CA TRP A 126 -25.27 -0.46 10.48
C TRP A 126 -24.91 0.85 11.18
N ARG A 127 -25.15 0.90 12.49
CA ARG A 127 -24.73 2.02 13.35
C ARG A 127 -23.35 1.76 13.91
N LEU A 128 -22.56 2.81 14.12
CA LEU A 128 -21.25 2.72 14.78
C LEU A 128 -20.30 1.70 14.12
N VAL A 129 -20.24 1.69 12.79
CA VAL A 129 -19.29 0.89 12.02
C VAL A 129 -17.88 1.43 12.25
N ASN A 130 -17.01 0.62 12.81
CA ASN A 130 -15.61 0.98 13.07
C ASN A 130 -14.67 0.57 11.92
N GLY A 131 -13.38 0.89 12.03
CA GLY A 131 -12.37 0.58 11.01
C GLY A 131 -12.18 -0.92 10.71
N LEU A 132 -12.35 -1.83 11.68
CA LEU A 132 -12.26 -3.27 11.39
C LEU A 132 -13.48 -3.76 10.62
N GLU A 133 -14.66 -3.35 11.05
CA GLU A 133 -15.93 -3.73 10.40
C GLU A 133 -16.02 -3.15 8.98
N SER A 134 -15.56 -1.92 8.78
CA SER A 134 -15.49 -1.34 7.44
C SER A 134 -14.48 -2.07 6.56
N LEU A 135 -13.38 -2.62 7.12
CA LEU A 135 -12.43 -3.44 6.35
C LEU A 135 -13.15 -4.70 5.90
N ALA A 136 -13.58 -5.54 6.86
CA ALA A 136 -14.21 -6.83 6.62
C ALA A 136 -15.44 -6.73 5.68
N GLY A 137 -16.18 -5.62 5.75
CA GLY A 137 -17.35 -5.36 4.92
C GLY A 137 -17.10 -4.63 3.59
N SER A 138 -15.85 -4.32 3.23
CA SER A 138 -15.52 -3.57 2.00
C SER A 138 -15.81 -4.35 0.72
N HIS A 139 -15.62 -5.67 0.76
CA HIS A 139 -15.95 -6.59 -0.32
C HIS A 139 -17.30 -7.25 -0.10
N GLN A 140 -17.94 -7.70 -1.19
CA GLN A 140 -19.25 -8.34 -1.13
C GLN A 140 -19.22 -9.75 -0.50
N ILE A 141 -18.04 -10.35 -0.40
CA ILE A 141 -17.79 -11.64 0.24
C ILE A 141 -16.61 -11.51 1.20
N ASP A 142 -16.43 -12.50 2.08
CA ASP A 142 -15.25 -12.59 2.95
C ASP A 142 -14.08 -13.21 2.16
N ASP A 143 -13.39 -12.39 1.36
CA ASP A 143 -12.19 -12.79 0.59
C ASP A 143 -10.93 -11.97 0.97
N MET A 144 -11.04 -11.04 1.94
CA MET A 144 -9.91 -10.22 2.37
C MET A 144 -8.96 -11.00 3.26
N GLN A 145 -7.77 -11.26 2.72
CA GLN A 145 -6.68 -11.90 3.44
C GLN A 145 -5.69 -10.84 3.91
N ALA A 146 -5.30 -10.92 5.17
CA ALA A 146 -4.49 -9.92 5.83
C ALA A 146 -3.54 -10.53 6.86
N TYR A 147 -2.42 -9.86 7.12
CA TYR A 147 -1.64 -10.08 8.33
C TYR A 147 -1.80 -8.94 9.33
N LEU A 148 -1.52 -9.25 10.58
CA LEU A 148 -1.58 -8.30 11.69
C LEU A 148 -0.17 -7.75 11.95
N ILE A 149 -0.09 -6.44 12.21
CA ILE A 149 1.15 -5.72 12.52
C ILE A 149 1.07 -5.04 13.89
N GLY A 150 2.23 -4.64 14.41
CA GLY A 150 2.34 -4.07 15.75
C GLY A 150 2.19 -5.15 16.83
N ASP A 151 1.85 -4.70 18.04
CA ASP A 151 1.61 -5.61 19.15
C ASP A 151 0.25 -6.30 19.00
N VAL A 152 0.27 -7.64 18.91
CA VAL A 152 -0.91 -8.50 18.81
C VAL A 152 -1.06 -9.27 20.11
N GLN A 153 -2.08 -8.94 20.88
CA GLN A 153 -2.31 -9.57 22.18
C GLN A 153 -3.40 -10.63 22.07
N LEU A 154 -3.07 -11.86 22.46
CA LEU A 154 -4.04 -12.94 22.60
C LEU A 154 -4.63 -12.95 24.01
N ALA A 155 -5.96 -12.93 24.09
CA ALA A 155 -6.72 -13.15 25.31
C ALA A 155 -7.88 -14.11 25.05
N HIS A 156 -8.60 -14.48 26.11
CA HIS A 156 -9.80 -15.30 26.01
C HIS A 156 -10.98 -14.54 26.59
N ASP A 157 -12.11 -14.55 25.88
CA ASP A 157 -13.36 -14.01 26.40
C ASP A 157 -13.90 -14.90 27.54
N PRO A 158 -14.86 -14.41 28.36
CA PRO A 158 -15.44 -15.20 29.46
C PRO A 158 -16.08 -16.54 29.03
N ASP A 159 -16.45 -16.67 27.75
CA ASP A 159 -16.98 -17.89 27.15
C ASP A 159 -15.88 -18.86 26.66
N GLY A 160 -14.60 -18.53 26.89
CA GLY A 160 -13.44 -19.30 26.46
C GLY A 160 -13.04 -19.08 25.00
N THR A 161 -13.71 -18.19 24.25
CA THR A 161 -13.37 -17.93 22.85
C THR A 161 -12.06 -17.12 22.76
N PRO A 162 -11.07 -17.56 21.96
CA PRO A 162 -9.87 -16.78 21.72
C PRO A 162 -10.18 -15.44 21.04
N CYS A 163 -9.50 -14.38 21.49
CA CYS A 163 -9.66 -13.03 20.98
C CYS A 163 -8.29 -12.36 20.82
N LEU A 164 -8.01 -11.90 19.60
CA LEU A 164 -6.84 -11.10 19.26
C LEU A 164 -7.17 -9.61 19.40
N TYR A 165 -6.27 -8.87 20.03
CA TYR A 165 -6.33 -7.42 20.18
C TYR A 165 -5.20 -6.76 19.42
N ILE A 166 -5.53 -5.77 18.59
CA ILE A 166 -4.59 -5.06 17.72
C ILE A 166 -4.68 -3.54 17.91
N SER A 167 -3.58 -2.84 17.63
CA SER A 167 -3.48 -1.37 17.71
C SER A 167 -3.40 -0.67 16.36
N ARG A 168 -3.24 -1.44 15.27
CA ARG A 168 -3.01 -0.99 13.89
C ARG A 168 -3.99 -1.66 12.93
N ASP A 169 -4.35 -0.99 11.84
CA ASP A 169 -5.17 -1.60 10.78
C ASP A 169 -4.45 -2.84 10.18
N PRO A 170 -5.16 -3.97 9.95
CA PRO A 170 -4.59 -5.14 9.27
C PRO A 170 -4.04 -4.79 7.89
N VAL A 171 -2.99 -5.51 7.47
CA VAL A 171 -2.35 -5.31 6.16
C VAL A 171 -2.83 -6.36 5.17
N LEU A 172 -3.47 -5.92 4.09
CA LEU A 172 -3.91 -6.81 3.02
C LEU A 172 -2.71 -7.38 2.25
N ALA A 173 -2.73 -8.69 2.03
CA ALA A 173 -1.58 -9.43 1.54
C ALA A 173 -1.97 -10.62 0.65
N SER A 174 -1.20 -10.86 -0.41
CA SER A 174 -1.37 -11.97 -1.35
C SER A 174 -0.38 -13.09 -1.07
N GLY A 175 -0.89 -14.30 -0.83
CA GLY A 175 -0.07 -15.47 -0.51
C GLY A 175 0.22 -15.61 0.99
N ARG A 176 0.32 -16.86 1.46
CA ARG A 176 0.63 -17.23 2.85
C ARG A 176 2.14 -17.38 3.06
N TYR A 177 2.83 -17.82 2.02
CA TYR A 177 4.27 -18.04 2.03
C TYR A 177 4.91 -17.35 0.84
N TYR A 178 6.21 -17.14 0.91
CA TYR A 178 7.01 -16.70 -0.22
C TYR A 178 8.29 -17.52 -0.35
N GLY A 179 8.78 -17.65 -1.58
CA GLY A 179 10.07 -18.26 -1.90
C GLY A 179 10.86 -17.37 -2.84
N LEU A 180 12.17 -17.63 -2.98
CA LEU A 180 13.06 -16.88 -3.88
C LEU A 180 13.57 -17.78 -4.99
N VAL A 181 13.17 -17.50 -6.22
CA VAL A 181 13.38 -18.41 -7.35
C VAL A 181 13.85 -17.72 -8.62
N LYS A 182 14.41 -18.51 -9.54
CA LYS A 182 14.58 -18.13 -10.94
C LYS A 182 13.70 -19.04 -11.80
N PHE A 183 12.95 -18.43 -12.74
CA PHE A 183 12.15 -19.20 -13.70
C PHE A 183 13.04 -19.79 -14.79
N LEU A 184 12.91 -21.09 -15.05
CA LEU A 184 13.71 -21.82 -16.04
C LEU A 184 12.96 -21.95 -17.36
N ALA A 185 11.77 -22.58 -17.32
CA ALA A 185 10.94 -22.83 -18.49
C ALA A 185 9.51 -23.23 -18.08
N PRO A 186 8.52 -23.11 -18.97
CA PRO A 186 7.22 -23.77 -18.81
C PRO A 186 7.39 -25.28 -18.64
N ALA A 187 6.63 -25.87 -17.71
CA ALA A 187 6.63 -27.30 -17.43
C ALA A 187 5.53 -28.05 -18.19
N ASN A 188 4.57 -27.34 -18.81
CA ASN A 188 3.51 -27.91 -19.63
C ASN A 188 3.13 -26.99 -20.80
N THR A 189 2.30 -27.50 -21.71
CA THR A 189 1.83 -26.76 -22.90
C THR A 189 0.74 -25.73 -22.59
N ALA A 190 0.04 -25.87 -21.46
CA ALA A 190 -0.96 -24.89 -21.02
C ALA A 190 -0.30 -23.60 -20.49
N GLY A 191 0.98 -23.63 -20.14
CA GLY A 191 1.75 -22.47 -19.71
C GLY A 191 1.46 -22.02 -18.28
N ASP A 192 0.70 -22.82 -17.53
CA ASP A 192 0.31 -22.58 -16.14
C ASP A 192 1.16 -23.36 -15.13
N LEU A 193 2.08 -24.24 -15.57
CA LEU A 193 3.10 -24.85 -14.73
C LEU A 193 4.49 -24.39 -15.18
N TRP A 194 5.38 -24.14 -14.22
CA TRP A 194 6.72 -23.61 -14.46
C TRP A 194 7.77 -24.36 -13.65
N ARG A 195 8.87 -24.73 -14.30
CA ARG A 195 10.09 -25.16 -13.62
C ARG A 195 10.82 -23.95 -13.09
N VAL A 196 11.19 -24.02 -11.83
CA VAL A 196 11.96 -23.00 -11.13
C VAL A 196 13.14 -23.64 -10.42
N VAL A 197 14.17 -22.85 -10.15
CA VAL A 197 15.27 -23.21 -9.25
C VAL A 197 15.28 -22.22 -8.09
N HIS A 198 15.39 -22.74 -6.87
CA HIS A 198 15.45 -21.94 -5.65
C HIS A 198 16.82 -21.32 -5.47
N PHE A 199 16.84 -20.14 -4.84
CA PHE A 199 18.09 -19.51 -4.42
C PHE A 199 18.76 -20.34 -3.34
N ASN A 200 20.05 -20.57 -3.51
CA ASN A 200 20.87 -21.27 -2.54
C ASN A 200 21.61 -20.24 -1.69
N ARG A 201 21.25 -20.17 -0.41
CA ARG A 201 21.85 -19.22 0.54
C ARG A 201 23.35 -19.43 0.72
N GLU A 202 23.84 -20.68 0.62
CA GLU A 202 25.26 -21.00 0.81
C GLU A 202 26.12 -20.54 -0.36
N THR A 203 25.68 -20.79 -1.59
CA THR A 203 26.43 -20.43 -2.81
C THR A 203 26.12 -19.01 -3.30
N ARG A 204 25.03 -18.41 -2.81
CA ARG A 204 24.49 -17.11 -3.26
C ARG A 204 24.05 -17.12 -4.73
N HIS A 205 23.72 -18.29 -5.26
CA HIS A 205 23.33 -18.49 -6.66
C HIS A 205 22.00 -19.26 -6.79
N PHE A 206 21.43 -19.24 -7.99
CA PHE A 206 20.25 -20.03 -8.35
C PHE A 206 20.66 -21.44 -8.79
N ASP A 207 21.24 -22.20 -7.86
CA ASP A 207 21.68 -23.59 -8.03
C ASP A 207 21.12 -24.52 -6.93
N GLY A 208 20.07 -24.07 -6.23
CA GLY A 208 19.38 -24.84 -5.21
C GLY A 208 18.46 -25.91 -5.79
N ALA A 209 17.45 -26.30 -5.01
CA ALA A 209 16.48 -27.30 -5.44
C ALA A 209 15.66 -26.79 -6.63
N GLU A 210 15.44 -27.65 -7.63
CA GLU A 210 14.45 -27.42 -8.66
C GLU A 210 13.06 -27.86 -8.20
N GLU A 211 12.04 -27.13 -8.63
CA GLU A 211 10.64 -27.40 -8.31
C GLU A 211 9.74 -27.03 -9.49
N THR A 212 8.55 -27.64 -9.57
CA THR A 212 7.47 -27.18 -10.43
C THR A 212 6.45 -26.41 -9.62
N VAL A 213 6.23 -25.15 -9.98
CA VAL A 213 5.23 -24.27 -9.38
C VAL A 213 4.11 -23.98 -10.37
N SER A 214 2.93 -23.65 -9.87
CA SER A 214 1.78 -23.28 -10.69
C SER A 214 1.65 -21.75 -10.79
N LEU A 215 1.49 -21.26 -12.01
CA LEU A 215 1.12 -19.90 -12.34
C LEU A 215 -0.21 -19.92 -13.11
N PRO A 216 -1.36 -20.11 -12.43
CA PRO A 216 -2.66 -20.21 -13.10
C PRO A 216 -2.94 -19.00 -13.99
N PRO A 217 -3.71 -19.18 -15.08
CA PRO A 217 -4.14 -18.06 -15.92
C PRO A 217 -5.03 -17.12 -15.10
N ILE A 218 -4.79 -15.81 -15.26
CA ILE A 218 -5.61 -14.77 -14.62
C ILE A 218 -6.82 -14.44 -15.49
N GLN A 219 -7.83 -13.83 -14.88
CA GLN A 219 -8.97 -13.25 -15.58
C GLN A 219 -8.59 -11.85 -16.10
N PRO A 220 -8.91 -11.51 -17.36
CA PRO A 220 -8.68 -10.17 -17.88
C PRO A 220 -9.57 -9.15 -17.16
N MET A 221 -9.10 -7.90 -17.08
CA MET A 221 -9.91 -6.77 -16.63
C MET A 221 -11.09 -6.52 -17.57
N ILE A 222 -12.04 -5.70 -17.13
CA ILE A 222 -12.97 -5.05 -18.06
C ILE A 222 -12.11 -4.36 -19.14
N HIS A 223 -12.46 -4.57 -20.42
CA HIS A 223 -11.71 -4.20 -21.63
C HIS A 223 -10.58 -5.15 -22.07
N GLY A 224 -10.39 -6.32 -21.45
CA GLY A 224 -9.54 -7.40 -21.97
C GLY A 224 -8.04 -7.29 -21.65
N VAL A 225 -7.64 -6.33 -20.80
CA VAL A 225 -6.25 -6.17 -20.36
C VAL A 225 -5.88 -7.24 -19.34
N MET A 226 -4.72 -7.86 -19.51
CA MET A 226 -4.14 -8.78 -18.53
C MET A 226 -3.23 -8.00 -17.58
N LEU A 227 -3.48 -8.06 -16.27
CA LEU A 227 -2.66 -7.36 -15.28
C LEU A 227 -1.26 -7.95 -15.09
N SER A 228 -1.10 -9.22 -15.45
CA SER A 228 0.16 -9.95 -15.47
C SER A 228 0.18 -10.94 -16.63
N SER A 229 1.32 -11.04 -17.30
CA SER A 229 1.60 -12.07 -18.31
C SER A 229 2.67 -13.03 -17.79
N THR A 230 2.57 -14.30 -18.16
CA THR A 230 3.62 -15.31 -17.95
C THR A 230 4.39 -15.60 -19.23
N ASP A 231 3.96 -15.05 -20.37
CA ASP A 231 4.65 -15.25 -21.64
C ASP A 231 6.09 -14.77 -21.53
N LYS A 232 7.04 -15.63 -21.91
CA LYS A 232 8.49 -15.34 -21.84
C LYS A 232 9.00 -14.86 -20.47
N LEU A 233 8.36 -15.28 -19.37
CA LEU A 233 8.77 -14.86 -18.02
C LEU A 233 10.23 -15.25 -17.71
N ASN A 234 10.70 -16.39 -18.21
CA ASN A 234 12.09 -16.84 -18.11
C ASN A 234 13.08 -15.97 -18.91
N GLU A 235 12.62 -15.22 -19.91
CA GLU A 235 13.41 -14.27 -20.72
C GLU A 235 13.34 -12.84 -20.17
N SER A 236 12.58 -12.61 -19.09
CA SER A 236 12.45 -11.29 -18.48
C SER A 236 13.83 -10.72 -18.08
N PRO A 237 14.13 -9.42 -18.34
CA PRO A 237 15.43 -8.83 -18.05
C PRO A 237 15.88 -8.94 -16.58
N VAL A 238 14.95 -9.10 -15.65
CA VAL A 238 15.22 -9.21 -14.22
C VAL A 238 15.30 -10.66 -13.72
N ASN A 239 15.05 -11.66 -14.56
CA ASN A 239 14.99 -13.06 -14.16
C ASN A 239 16.36 -13.63 -13.71
N SER A 240 17.48 -13.05 -14.15
CA SER A 240 18.81 -13.47 -13.69
C SER A 240 19.04 -13.19 -12.21
N GLU A 241 18.45 -12.11 -11.70
CA GLU A 241 18.50 -11.72 -10.29
C GLU A 241 17.42 -12.42 -9.45
N GLY A 242 16.44 -13.02 -10.11
CA GLY A 242 15.36 -13.82 -9.55
C GLY A 242 14.17 -13.02 -9.01
N TRP A 243 13.21 -13.77 -8.51
CA TRP A 243 11.89 -13.33 -8.14
C TRP A 243 11.50 -13.88 -6.78
N TYR A 244 10.96 -13.02 -5.94
CA TYR A 244 10.12 -13.50 -4.84
C TYR A 244 8.78 -13.94 -5.43
N ILE A 245 8.42 -15.20 -5.21
CA ILE A 245 7.10 -15.76 -5.53
C ILE A 245 6.29 -15.85 -4.25
N TYR A 246 5.10 -15.25 -4.22
CA TYR A 246 4.20 -15.32 -3.07
C TYR A 246 3.02 -16.22 -3.41
N GLY A 247 2.60 -17.07 -2.48
CA GLY A 247 1.63 -18.11 -2.78
C GLY A 247 1.34 -19.03 -1.61
N ALA A 248 0.78 -20.18 -1.94
CA ALA A 248 0.52 -21.29 -1.02
C ALA A 248 0.35 -22.58 -1.85
N GLN A 249 0.49 -23.74 -1.21
CA GLN A 249 0.21 -25.01 -1.88
C GLN A 249 -1.29 -25.16 -2.11
N ASP A 250 -1.66 -25.73 -3.26
CA ASP A 250 -3.01 -26.26 -3.50
C ASP A 250 -3.21 -27.63 -2.81
N HIS A 251 -4.39 -28.21 -2.99
CA HIS A 251 -4.72 -29.55 -2.46
C HIS A 251 -3.88 -30.69 -3.06
N ALA A 252 -3.19 -30.45 -4.19
CA ALA A 252 -2.26 -31.40 -4.80
C ALA A 252 -0.82 -31.21 -4.29
N GLY A 253 -0.57 -30.24 -3.40
CA GLY A 253 0.75 -29.91 -2.87
C GLY A 253 1.60 -29.05 -3.81
N THR A 254 1.05 -28.57 -4.93
CA THR A 254 1.78 -27.70 -5.87
C THR A 254 1.75 -26.26 -5.36
N PHE A 255 2.91 -25.60 -5.28
CA PHE A 255 2.96 -24.20 -4.88
C PHE A 255 2.35 -23.31 -5.97
N VAL A 256 1.26 -22.61 -5.64
CA VAL A 256 0.54 -21.74 -6.58
C VAL A 256 0.92 -20.29 -6.34
N VAL A 257 1.50 -19.67 -7.37
CA VAL A 257 2.05 -18.32 -7.33
C VAL A 257 0.96 -17.27 -7.58
N ARG A 258 0.65 -16.53 -6.52
CA ARG A 258 -0.30 -15.42 -6.43
C ARG A 258 0.30 -14.09 -6.86
N ALA A 259 1.55 -13.85 -6.48
CA ALA A 259 2.22 -12.57 -6.71
C ALA A 259 3.71 -12.74 -7.00
N LEU A 260 4.28 -11.75 -7.66
CA LEU A 260 5.69 -11.68 -8.04
C LEU A 260 6.31 -10.37 -7.54
N ALA A 261 7.56 -10.43 -7.11
CA ALA A 261 8.38 -9.24 -6.88
C ALA A 261 9.80 -9.46 -7.44
N PRO A 262 10.33 -8.55 -8.28
CA PRO A 262 11.72 -8.64 -8.73
C PRO A 262 12.67 -8.45 -7.55
N ARG A 263 13.52 -9.44 -7.25
CA ARG A 263 14.47 -9.35 -6.13
C ARG A 263 15.34 -8.11 -6.26
N ALA A 264 15.89 -7.86 -7.46
CA ALA A 264 16.76 -6.71 -7.73
C ALA A 264 16.12 -5.34 -7.47
N LEU A 265 14.79 -5.23 -7.50
CA LEU A 265 14.10 -3.98 -7.21
C LEU A 265 14.07 -3.71 -5.69
N LEU A 266 13.92 -4.75 -4.88
CA LEU A 266 13.72 -4.61 -3.43
C LEU A 266 15.01 -4.66 -2.61
N ARG A 267 16.15 -5.01 -3.21
CA ARG A 267 17.45 -5.01 -2.52
C ARG A 267 17.86 -3.60 -2.14
N VAL A 268 18.47 -3.44 -0.97
CA VAL A 268 19.16 -2.19 -0.57
C VAL A 268 20.54 -2.12 -1.27
N GLN A 269 20.51 -2.19 -2.59
CA GLN A 269 21.67 -2.07 -3.46
C GLN A 269 21.23 -1.31 -4.73
N PRO A 270 21.55 -0.01 -4.85
CA PRO A 270 21.05 0.79 -5.96
C PRO A 270 21.85 0.46 -7.21
N GLN A 271 21.21 0.57 -8.37
CA GLN A 271 21.91 0.48 -9.66
C GLN A 271 22.75 1.73 -9.93
N ARG A 272 22.34 2.88 -9.37
CA ARG A 272 22.99 4.18 -9.54
C ARG A 272 22.87 5.00 -8.27
N VAL A 273 23.95 5.70 -7.91
CA VAL A 273 23.93 6.74 -6.87
C VAL A 273 24.13 8.10 -7.53
N LEU A 274 23.28 9.07 -7.21
CA LEU A 274 23.34 10.44 -7.71
C LEU A 274 23.55 11.39 -6.54
N LEU A 275 24.71 12.02 -6.51
CA LEU A 275 25.12 12.91 -5.44
C LEU A 275 24.80 14.38 -5.74
N GLY A 276 24.40 15.11 -4.70
CA GLY A 276 24.16 16.54 -4.69
C GLY A 276 22.71 16.96 -4.97
N GLU A 277 22.25 17.99 -4.27
CA GLU A 277 20.88 18.50 -4.30
C GLU A 277 20.38 18.81 -5.72
N LYS A 278 21.19 19.52 -6.53
CA LYS A 278 20.81 19.91 -7.90
C LYS A 278 20.62 18.69 -8.81
N THR A 279 21.48 17.68 -8.66
CA THR A 279 21.41 16.42 -9.43
C THR A 279 20.16 15.65 -9.04
N ALA A 280 19.92 15.48 -7.74
CA ALA A 280 18.74 14.81 -7.21
C ALA A 280 17.44 15.45 -7.71
N ARG A 281 17.34 16.78 -7.62
CA ARG A 281 16.16 17.51 -8.10
C ARG A 281 16.01 17.44 -9.61
N ARG A 282 17.11 17.46 -10.39
CA ARG A 282 17.02 17.26 -11.84
C ARG A 282 16.44 15.88 -12.16
N PHE A 283 16.92 14.84 -11.49
CA PHE A 283 16.44 13.47 -11.69
C PHE A 283 14.92 13.38 -11.47
N ILE A 284 14.42 13.81 -10.32
CA ILE A 284 12.98 13.79 -9.98
C ILE A 284 12.14 14.55 -11.01
N ARG A 285 12.66 15.66 -11.55
CA ARG A 285 11.89 16.56 -12.41
C ARG A 285 11.91 16.17 -13.88
N LYS A 286 12.99 15.55 -14.35
CA LYS A 286 13.27 15.39 -15.78
C LYS A 286 13.61 13.96 -16.19
N GLU A 287 14.15 13.15 -15.28
CA GLU A 287 14.68 11.82 -15.64
C GLU A 287 13.74 10.70 -15.14
N LEU A 288 13.02 10.90 -14.01
CA LEU A 288 12.20 9.87 -13.36
C LEU A 288 11.25 9.11 -14.29
N TRP A 289 10.54 9.83 -15.17
CA TRP A 289 9.55 9.26 -16.08
C TRP A 289 9.99 9.27 -17.55
N ASN A 290 11.23 9.70 -17.80
CA ASN A 290 11.72 9.84 -19.17
C ASN A 290 11.79 8.47 -19.85
N ASP A 291 11.43 8.45 -21.13
CA ASP A 291 11.48 7.28 -22.01
C ASP A 291 10.81 6.02 -21.41
N ALA A 292 9.70 6.18 -20.66
CA ALA A 292 9.03 5.05 -20.00
C ALA A 292 8.74 3.88 -20.93
N GLU A 293 8.26 4.17 -22.15
CA GLU A 293 7.97 3.17 -23.18
C GLU A 293 9.21 2.34 -23.57
N GLN A 294 10.39 2.96 -23.64
CA GLN A 294 11.65 2.27 -24.00
C GLN A 294 12.17 1.37 -22.88
N HIS A 295 11.75 1.63 -21.63
CA HIS A 295 12.15 0.85 -20.46
C HIS A 295 11.19 -0.30 -20.14
N LYS A 296 10.23 -0.62 -21.02
CA LYS A 296 9.29 -1.73 -20.80
C LYS A 296 10.01 -3.03 -20.43
N GLY A 297 9.52 -3.71 -19.40
CA GLY A 297 10.10 -4.93 -18.83
C GLY A 297 11.29 -4.71 -17.90
N GLN A 298 11.70 -3.46 -17.67
CA GLN A 298 12.89 -3.12 -16.88
C GLN A 298 12.53 -2.51 -15.52
N ILE A 299 13.52 -2.51 -14.63
CA ILE A 299 13.48 -1.82 -13.34
C ILE A 299 14.57 -0.76 -13.27
N GLN A 300 14.36 0.25 -12.42
CA GLN A 300 15.38 1.21 -12.03
C GLN A 300 15.44 1.32 -10.50
N SER A 301 16.64 1.28 -9.93
CA SER A 301 16.89 1.52 -8.51
C SER A 301 17.97 2.61 -8.37
N VAL A 302 17.58 3.80 -7.94
CA VAL A 302 18.45 4.99 -7.94
C VAL A 302 18.43 5.65 -6.56
N LEU A 303 19.59 5.76 -5.93
CA LEU A 303 19.76 6.50 -4.68
C LEU A 303 20.16 7.95 -4.96
N LEU A 304 19.33 8.89 -4.52
CA LEU A 304 19.60 10.32 -4.54
C LEU A 304 20.09 10.73 -3.15
N SER A 305 21.30 11.27 -3.03
CA SER A 305 21.86 11.65 -1.74
C SER A 305 22.63 12.98 -1.82
N GLN A 306 22.76 13.64 -0.67
CA GLN A 306 23.58 14.83 -0.50
C GLN A 306 24.91 14.52 0.19
N ALA A 307 25.18 13.25 0.46
CA ALA A 307 26.47 12.80 0.98
C ALA A 307 27.64 13.16 0.05
N ALA A 308 28.85 13.19 0.62
CA ALA A 308 30.06 13.52 -0.11
C ALA A 308 30.45 12.47 -1.17
N ASP A 309 30.12 11.20 -0.90
CA ASP A 309 30.47 10.04 -1.72
C ASP A 309 29.41 8.93 -1.60
N GLU A 310 29.51 7.93 -2.49
CA GLU A 310 28.54 6.82 -2.56
C GLU A 310 28.58 5.92 -1.32
N GLY A 311 29.75 5.71 -0.72
CA GLY A 311 29.89 4.87 0.47
C GLY A 311 29.16 5.48 1.66
N THR A 312 29.36 6.78 1.87
CA THR A 312 28.63 7.55 2.89
C THR A 312 27.12 7.55 2.61
N ALA A 313 26.70 7.70 1.35
CA ALA A 313 25.28 7.68 0.98
C ALA A 313 24.57 6.33 1.32
N LEU A 314 25.31 5.22 1.30
CA LEU A 314 24.78 3.89 1.58
C LEU A 314 24.83 3.50 3.05
N GLN A 315 25.76 4.05 3.84
CA GLN A 315 25.83 3.82 5.29
C GLN A 315 24.55 4.25 6.03
N ASP A 316 23.82 5.15 5.39
CA ASP A 316 22.53 5.70 5.75
C ASP A 316 21.33 4.75 5.50
N TRP A 317 21.57 3.48 5.14
CA TRP A 317 20.48 2.54 4.87
C TRP A 317 20.78 1.20 5.51
N GLN A 318 20.40 1.06 6.80
CA GLN A 318 20.66 -0.14 7.60
C GLN A 318 19.37 -0.87 8.01
N VAL A 319 19.49 -2.17 8.30
CA VAL A 319 18.37 -2.96 8.83
C VAL A 319 17.78 -2.29 10.07
N GLY A 320 16.46 -2.11 10.08
CA GLY A 320 15.70 -1.38 11.09
C GLY A 320 15.40 0.08 10.71
N ASP A 321 16.12 0.65 9.74
CA ASP A 321 15.81 1.99 9.24
C ASP A 321 14.47 2.01 8.52
N ARG A 322 13.79 3.15 8.61
CA ARG A 322 12.50 3.39 7.97
C ARG A 322 12.57 4.59 7.05
N ALA A 323 11.77 4.55 6.00
CA ALA A 323 11.61 5.63 5.04
C ALA A 323 10.13 5.92 4.80
N LEU A 324 9.80 7.19 4.60
CA LEU A 324 8.50 7.58 4.07
C LEU A 324 8.40 7.10 2.62
N LEU A 325 7.39 6.31 2.29
CA LEU A 325 7.08 5.96 0.91
C LEU A 325 6.19 7.04 0.29
N ILE A 326 6.54 7.51 -0.90
CA ILE A 326 5.63 8.16 -1.83
C ILE A 326 5.49 7.26 -3.05
N HIS A 327 4.29 6.73 -3.27
CA HIS A 327 3.96 5.89 -4.41
C HIS A 327 3.23 6.71 -5.48
N VAL A 328 3.64 6.51 -6.73
CA VAL A 328 2.95 7.03 -7.91
C VAL A 328 3.01 6.02 -9.06
N TYR A 329 1.97 5.99 -9.90
CA TYR A 329 1.97 5.18 -11.13
C TYR A 329 1.50 5.93 -12.36
N GLY A 330 1.85 5.40 -13.53
CA GLY A 330 1.37 5.83 -14.84
C GLY A 330 0.25 4.96 -15.41
N ALA A 331 -0.05 5.22 -16.68
CA ALA A 331 -1.14 4.59 -17.41
C ALA A 331 -0.74 3.30 -18.11
N ILE A 332 -1.76 2.53 -18.47
CA ILE A 332 -1.68 1.47 -19.48
C ILE A 332 -1.82 2.13 -20.85
N GLY A 333 -0.75 2.13 -21.64
CA GLY A 333 -0.70 2.60 -23.03
C GLY A 333 -0.71 1.44 -24.05
N GLY A 334 -0.28 1.71 -25.28
CA GLY A 334 -0.24 0.73 -26.37
C GLY A 334 -1.58 0.54 -27.09
N GLU A 335 -1.77 -0.59 -27.76
CA GLU A 335 -3.02 -0.95 -28.45
C GLU A 335 -4.20 -1.00 -27.47
N MET A 336 -3.92 -1.45 -26.24
CA MET A 336 -4.89 -1.58 -25.16
C MET A 336 -4.90 -0.36 -24.23
N THR A 337 -4.60 0.84 -24.76
CA THR A 337 -4.59 2.08 -23.97
C THR A 337 -5.90 2.26 -23.20
N GLU A 338 -5.78 2.42 -21.89
CA GLU A 338 -6.95 2.58 -21.03
C GLU A 338 -7.71 3.89 -21.35
N PRO A 339 -9.05 3.91 -21.23
CA PRO A 339 -9.84 5.07 -21.64
C PRO A 339 -9.37 6.42 -21.06
N PRO A 340 -9.05 6.54 -19.74
CA PRO A 340 -8.56 7.81 -19.17
C PRO A 340 -7.24 8.28 -19.79
N ALA A 341 -6.41 7.36 -20.26
CA ALA A 341 -5.14 7.64 -20.88
C ALA A 341 -5.26 8.00 -22.36
N LYS A 342 -6.42 7.86 -23.02
CA LYS A 342 -6.57 8.26 -24.44
C LYS A 342 -6.42 9.76 -24.68
N THR A 343 -6.49 10.57 -23.63
CA THR A 343 -6.21 12.02 -23.71
C THR A 343 -4.73 12.29 -23.45
N PRO A 344 -4.17 13.46 -23.85
CA PRO A 344 -2.79 13.81 -23.53
C PRO A 344 -2.49 13.89 -22.02
N ILE A 345 -3.52 14.02 -21.19
CA ILE A 345 -3.40 14.27 -19.76
C ILE A 345 -3.83 13.01 -18.99
N TYR A 346 -2.86 12.38 -18.33
CA TYR A 346 -3.12 11.28 -17.40
C TYR A 346 -2.48 11.59 -16.05
N PHE A 347 -3.28 11.61 -14.99
CA PHE A 347 -2.81 12.06 -13.68
C PHE A 347 -2.23 10.94 -12.80
N GLY A 348 -2.53 9.67 -13.08
CA GLY A 348 -2.08 8.56 -12.24
C GLY A 348 -2.75 8.51 -10.87
N HIS A 349 -2.05 7.90 -9.92
CA HIS A 349 -2.46 7.76 -8.52
C HIS A 349 -1.32 8.17 -7.58
N PHE A 350 -1.67 8.50 -6.35
CA PHE A 350 -0.76 8.93 -5.29
C PHE A 350 -1.15 8.28 -3.97
N SER A 351 -0.17 7.73 -3.26
CA SER A 351 -0.33 7.31 -1.87
C SER A 351 0.95 7.47 -1.07
N TYR A 352 0.80 7.62 0.25
CA TYR A 352 1.91 7.47 1.18
C TYR A 352 2.05 6.01 1.63
N GLY A 353 3.13 5.73 2.35
CA GLY A 353 3.38 4.44 2.98
C GLY A 353 4.62 4.50 3.87
N VAL A 354 5.10 3.34 4.25
CA VAL A 354 6.38 3.17 4.96
C VAL A 354 7.15 2.05 4.29
N ALA A 355 8.44 2.28 4.06
CA ALA A 355 9.38 1.19 3.80
C ALA A 355 10.26 0.97 5.02
N THR A 356 10.48 -0.29 5.39
CA THR A 356 11.41 -0.68 6.44
C THR A 356 12.49 -1.54 5.83
N ILE A 357 13.74 -1.32 6.20
CA ILE A 357 14.83 -2.21 5.80
C ILE A 357 14.83 -3.40 6.73
N VAL A 358 14.63 -4.59 6.18
CA VAL A 358 14.60 -5.86 6.91
C VAL A 358 15.74 -6.75 6.43
N GLN A 359 16.18 -7.67 7.29
CA GLN A 359 17.04 -8.77 6.86
C GLN A 359 16.17 -9.81 6.17
N GLU A 360 16.32 -9.98 4.86
CA GLU A 360 15.56 -10.99 4.11
C GLU A 360 16.16 -12.38 4.35
N PRO A 361 15.40 -13.35 4.87
CA PRO A 361 15.94 -14.62 5.38
C PRO A 361 16.40 -15.63 4.31
N LEU A 362 15.80 -15.64 3.11
CA LEU A 362 16.13 -16.61 2.05
C LEU A 362 17.46 -16.27 1.38
N ALA A 363 17.67 -14.98 1.08
CA ALA A 363 18.87 -14.44 0.49
C ALA A 363 19.84 -13.87 1.51
N ASP A 364 19.51 -13.81 2.81
CA ASP A 364 20.37 -13.27 3.87
C ASP A 364 21.03 -11.94 3.47
N GLU A 365 20.20 -10.96 3.13
CA GLU A 365 20.63 -9.61 2.76
C GLU A 365 19.58 -8.55 3.12
N PRO A 366 19.98 -7.28 3.27
CA PRO A 366 19.03 -6.19 3.48
C PRO A 366 18.10 -5.98 2.27
N ALA A 367 16.80 -5.90 2.54
CA ALA A 367 15.78 -5.62 1.54
C ALA A 367 14.73 -4.64 2.09
N PHE A 368 14.05 -3.94 1.19
CA PHE A 368 12.90 -3.10 1.52
C PHE A 368 11.65 -3.96 1.69
N ASP A 369 11.08 -3.94 2.89
CA ASP A 369 9.69 -4.31 3.13
C ASP A 369 8.82 -3.06 2.97
N ILE A 370 7.90 -3.07 2.01
CA ILE A 370 7.14 -1.89 1.58
C ILE A 370 5.66 -2.06 1.91
N LEU A 371 5.17 -1.13 2.74
CA LEU A 371 3.78 -1.01 3.13
C LEU A 371 3.15 0.24 2.50
N TYR A 372 2.05 0.06 1.77
CA TYR A 372 1.30 1.14 1.14
C TYR A 372 0.10 1.51 2.00
N HIS A 373 -0.08 2.80 2.29
CA HIS A 373 -1.29 3.35 2.90
C HIS A 373 -2.21 3.88 1.79
N GLN A 374 -3.03 2.99 1.24
CA GLN A 374 -3.88 3.31 0.10
C GLN A 374 -5.13 4.05 0.55
N VAL A 375 -5.11 5.39 0.49
CA VAL A 375 -6.34 6.20 0.52
C VAL A 375 -7.00 6.12 -0.86
N TYR A 376 -7.74 5.05 -1.12
CA TYR A 376 -8.22 4.71 -2.47
C TYR A 376 -9.75 4.84 -2.58
N ALA A 377 -10.22 5.49 -3.64
CA ALA A 377 -11.66 5.63 -3.88
C ALA A 377 -12.29 4.31 -4.35
N HIS A 378 -13.60 4.17 -4.14
CA HIS A 378 -14.33 2.99 -4.60
C HIS A 378 -14.20 2.80 -6.12
N ASN A 379 -13.94 1.56 -6.55
CA ASN A 379 -13.57 1.21 -7.93
C ASN A 379 -14.08 -0.19 -8.31
N GLY A 380 -13.94 -0.54 -9.59
CA GLY A 380 -14.32 -1.84 -10.13
C GLY A 380 -13.24 -2.92 -10.04
N ASP A 381 -12.04 -2.60 -9.55
CA ASP A 381 -10.87 -3.50 -9.59
C ASP A 381 -10.67 -4.32 -8.31
N GLY A 382 -11.44 -4.02 -7.25
CA GLY A 382 -11.35 -4.75 -5.98
C GLY A 382 -10.24 -4.23 -5.06
N LEU A 383 -9.72 -3.03 -5.34
CA LEU A 383 -8.83 -2.32 -4.44
C LEU A 383 -9.67 -1.55 -3.41
N VAL A 384 -9.31 -1.66 -2.13
CA VAL A 384 -9.97 -0.98 -1.03
C VAL A 384 -9.03 0.04 -0.41
N ALA A 385 -9.57 1.01 0.34
CA ALA A 385 -8.70 1.88 1.11
C ALA A 385 -8.18 1.14 2.36
N ALA A 386 -6.93 0.69 2.35
CA ALA A 386 -6.32 -0.08 3.42
C ALA A 386 -4.79 -0.01 3.42
N ASN A 387 -4.19 -0.62 4.43
CA ASN A 387 -2.79 -1.02 4.38
C ASN A 387 -2.64 -2.17 3.36
N HIS A 388 -1.76 -2.03 2.37
CA HIS A 388 -1.43 -3.12 1.44
C HIS A 388 0.06 -3.41 1.48
N ALA A 389 0.44 -4.69 1.49
CA ALA A 389 1.81 -5.09 1.26
C ALA A 389 2.17 -5.03 -0.23
N TYR A 390 3.47 -4.93 -0.56
CA TYR A 390 3.97 -4.89 -1.94
C TYR A 390 3.40 -5.99 -2.83
N GLN A 391 3.46 -7.23 -2.37
CA GLN A 391 3.00 -8.40 -3.11
C GLN A 391 1.49 -8.38 -3.37
N HIS A 392 0.73 -7.56 -2.65
CA HIS A 392 -0.71 -7.44 -2.86
C HIS A 392 -1.08 -6.27 -3.76
N TYR A 393 -0.49 -5.10 -3.53
CA TYR A 393 -0.82 -3.90 -4.29
C TYR A 393 -0.10 -3.81 -5.64
N THR A 394 1.19 -4.15 -5.66
CA THR A 394 2.04 -4.05 -6.85
C THR A 394 2.19 -5.42 -7.48
N GLY A 395 2.54 -6.44 -6.69
CA GLY A 395 2.98 -7.74 -7.20
C GLY A 395 1.88 -8.76 -7.55
N ASP A 396 0.63 -8.58 -7.09
CA ASP A 396 -0.42 -9.58 -7.30
C ASP A 396 -0.72 -9.74 -8.79
N ARG A 397 -0.76 -10.98 -9.28
CA ARG A 397 -0.91 -11.23 -10.71
C ARG A 397 -2.30 -10.89 -11.24
N GLN A 398 -3.33 -10.96 -10.39
CA GLN A 398 -4.73 -10.73 -10.75
C GLN A 398 -5.23 -9.32 -10.40
N ARG A 399 -4.64 -8.66 -9.39
CA ARG A 399 -5.08 -7.33 -8.92
C ARG A 399 -3.96 -6.28 -8.87
N GLY A 400 -2.70 -6.69 -8.92
CA GLY A 400 -1.55 -5.81 -8.81
C GLY A 400 -1.15 -5.16 -10.14
N TRP A 401 -0.31 -4.13 -10.05
CA TRP A 401 0.04 -3.27 -11.18
C TRP A 401 1.38 -3.57 -11.87
N LEU A 402 2.24 -4.42 -11.29
CA LEU A 402 3.62 -4.65 -11.73
C LEU A 402 3.76 -4.92 -13.24
N GLY A 403 2.89 -5.79 -13.78
CA GLY A 403 2.93 -6.22 -15.18
C GLY A 403 2.23 -5.28 -16.16
N ALA A 404 1.38 -4.37 -15.67
CA ALA A 404 0.47 -3.58 -16.50
C ALA A 404 0.72 -2.08 -16.48
N ARG A 405 1.30 -1.53 -15.42
CA ARG A 405 1.58 -0.09 -15.29
C ARG A 405 3.04 0.18 -14.98
N PRO A 406 3.56 1.35 -15.39
CA PRO A 406 4.80 1.85 -14.82
C PRO A 406 4.54 2.42 -13.42
N VAL A 407 5.35 2.03 -12.46
CA VAL A 407 5.25 2.40 -11.04
C VAL A 407 6.57 3.03 -10.59
N ALA A 408 6.49 4.08 -9.77
CA ALA A 408 7.63 4.64 -9.07
C ALA A 408 7.31 4.82 -7.58
N ASP A 409 8.11 4.17 -6.75
CA ASP A 409 8.10 4.26 -5.30
C ASP A 409 9.34 5.04 -4.85
N LEU A 410 9.12 6.16 -4.16
CA LEU A 410 10.18 7.01 -3.64
C LEU A 410 10.26 6.84 -2.13
N LEU A 411 11.35 6.24 -1.67
CA LEU A 411 11.62 5.98 -0.26
C LEU A 411 12.46 7.15 0.27
N ILE A 412 11.89 7.97 1.13
CA ILE A 412 12.51 9.20 1.62
C ILE A 412 12.97 8.98 3.06
N ARG A 413 14.28 9.06 3.28
CA ARG A 413 14.88 9.07 4.61
C ARG A 413 15.26 10.50 4.98
N LEU A 414 14.73 10.96 6.11
CA LEU A 414 15.02 12.28 6.67
C LEU A 414 14.92 12.18 8.19
N ASP A 415 16.04 12.33 8.88
CA ASP A 415 16.15 11.98 10.31
C ASP A 415 15.12 12.67 11.19
N SER A 416 14.75 13.92 10.89
CA SER A 416 13.73 14.67 11.63
C SER A 416 12.30 14.11 11.48
N LEU A 417 12.06 13.28 10.46
CA LEU A 417 10.77 12.65 10.17
C LEU A 417 10.79 11.14 10.45
N THR A 418 11.86 10.43 10.08
CA THR A 418 11.89 8.96 10.05
C THR A 418 12.43 8.32 11.33
N THR A 419 13.06 9.12 12.20
CA THR A 419 13.63 8.67 13.46
C THR A 419 12.83 9.22 14.66
N PRO A 420 12.40 8.37 15.62
CA PRO A 420 11.67 8.85 16.79
C PRO A 420 12.50 9.79 17.68
N PHE A 421 11.83 10.76 18.31
CA PHE A 421 12.36 11.52 19.44
C PHE A 421 12.12 10.71 20.72
N ARG A 422 13.19 10.34 21.42
CA ARG A 422 13.12 9.51 22.63
C ARG A 422 13.31 10.37 23.86
N VAL A 423 12.23 10.64 24.59
CA VAL A 423 12.25 11.44 25.81
C VAL A 423 11.92 10.55 26.98
N HIS A 424 12.90 10.33 27.85
CA HIS A 424 12.85 9.33 28.92
C HIS A 424 12.50 7.92 28.39
N HIS A 425 11.33 7.39 28.72
CA HIS A 425 10.84 6.08 28.29
C HIS A 425 9.78 6.16 27.18
N GLU A 426 9.48 7.37 26.69
CA GLU A 426 8.49 7.59 25.63
C GLU A 426 9.17 7.89 24.29
N ALA A 427 8.57 7.40 23.21
CA ALA A 427 9.01 7.66 21.85
C ALA A 427 7.93 8.46 21.10
N TYR A 428 8.33 9.60 20.56
CA TYR A 428 7.49 10.45 19.72
C TYR A 428 7.95 10.29 18.29
N ASP A 429 7.15 9.59 17.49
CA ASP A 429 7.54 9.13 16.17
C ASP A 429 6.68 9.79 15.08
N PRO A 430 7.21 10.78 14.34
CA PRO A 430 6.44 11.48 13.31
C PRO A 430 5.93 10.59 12.18
N LEU A 431 6.72 9.59 11.78
CA LEU A 431 6.34 8.64 10.72
C LEU A 431 5.22 7.71 11.19
N GLU A 432 5.24 7.32 12.47
CA GLU A 432 4.14 6.55 13.07
C GLU A 432 2.85 7.39 13.14
N GLN A 433 2.93 8.66 13.57
CA GLN A 433 1.77 9.54 13.59
C GLN A 433 1.17 9.75 12.19
N LEU A 434 2.03 9.83 11.16
CA LEU A 434 1.58 9.84 9.78
C LEU A 434 0.84 8.56 9.41
N SER A 435 1.40 7.40 9.73
CA SER A 435 0.79 6.11 9.43
C SER A 435 -0.60 6.00 10.07
N LEU A 436 -0.73 6.40 11.34
CA LEU A 436 -2.01 6.45 12.04
C LEU A 436 -3.01 7.42 11.40
N ALA A 437 -2.55 8.59 10.95
CA ALA A 437 -3.41 9.55 10.25
C ALA A 437 -3.91 9.01 8.89
N GLN A 438 -3.07 8.27 8.16
CA GLN A 438 -3.49 7.59 6.93
C GLN A 438 -4.50 6.48 7.24
N GLU A 439 -4.27 5.64 8.26
CA GLU A 439 -5.21 4.59 8.68
C GLU A 439 -6.59 5.17 9.01
N MET A 440 -6.62 6.29 9.72
CA MET A 440 -7.88 6.99 9.98
C MET A 440 -8.57 7.46 8.70
N MET A 441 -7.81 8.00 7.75
CA MET A 441 -8.35 8.43 6.45
C MET A 441 -8.87 7.25 5.62
N MET A 442 -8.14 6.13 5.60
CA MET A 442 -8.54 4.91 4.91
C MET A 442 -9.85 4.34 5.46
N ALA A 443 -10.01 4.30 6.79
CA ALA A 443 -11.25 3.88 7.43
C ALA A 443 -12.44 4.76 7.01
N ARG A 444 -12.25 6.08 6.93
CA ARG A 444 -13.29 7.02 6.45
C ARG A 444 -13.60 6.82 4.96
N TYR A 445 -12.58 6.57 4.14
CA TYR A 445 -12.72 6.35 2.71
C TYR A 445 -13.51 5.09 2.37
N ARG A 446 -13.28 3.99 3.10
CA ARG A 446 -13.99 2.70 2.92
C ARG A 446 -15.50 2.80 3.06
N ILE A 447 -15.99 3.76 3.84
CA ILE A 447 -17.43 3.97 4.07
C ILE A 447 -17.90 5.34 3.64
N GLY A 448 -17.09 6.13 2.93
CA GLY A 448 -17.41 7.51 2.52
C GLY A 448 -18.04 8.34 3.62
N ASP A 449 -17.39 8.36 4.80
CA ASP A 449 -17.88 9.04 6.01
C ASP A 449 -19.32 8.65 6.41
N GLY A 450 -19.71 7.40 6.16
CA GLY A 450 -21.04 6.86 6.46
C GLY A 450 -22.03 6.92 5.30
N ARG A 451 -21.68 7.53 4.16
CA ARG A 451 -22.54 7.55 2.95
C ARG A 451 -22.26 6.39 1.99
N GLY A 452 -21.20 5.65 2.27
CA GLY A 452 -20.66 4.52 1.50
C GLY A 452 -20.29 4.84 0.06
N PHE A 453 -19.91 6.08 -0.21
CA PHE A 453 -19.43 6.49 -1.52
C PHE A 453 -18.31 7.52 -1.41
N THR A 454 -17.15 7.17 -1.95
CA THR A 454 -16.06 8.09 -2.25
C THR A 454 -15.71 7.94 -3.73
N SER A 455 -15.56 9.07 -4.42
CA SER A 455 -15.12 9.11 -5.81
C SER A 455 -14.15 10.25 -6.01
N VAL A 456 -13.20 10.06 -6.92
CA VAL A 456 -12.30 11.13 -7.34
C VAL A 456 -13.11 12.24 -8.04
N GLN A 457 -13.16 13.41 -7.41
CA GLN A 457 -13.78 14.63 -7.92
C GLN A 457 -12.79 15.80 -7.81
N LEU A 458 -13.10 16.93 -8.44
CA LEU A 458 -12.29 18.17 -8.37
C LEU A 458 -12.10 18.72 -6.94
N MET A 459 -12.86 18.26 -5.94
CA MET A 459 -12.73 18.71 -4.55
C MET A 459 -12.45 17.57 -3.54
N ASN A 460 -12.47 16.32 -4.00
CA ASN A 460 -12.20 15.13 -3.19
C ASN A 460 -11.33 14.19 -4.03
N ASN A 461 -10.03 14.17 -3.78
CA ASN A 461 -9.13 13.20 -4.38
C ASN A 461 -8.14 12.66 -3.36
N CYS A 462 -7.76 11.41 -3.60
CA CYS A 462 -6.85 10.62 -2.79
C CYS A 462 -5.54 11.36 -2.48
N SER A 463 -4.98 12.06 -3.47
CA SER A 463 -3.73 12.81 -3.35
C SER A 463 -3.84 13.93 -2.32
N GLN A 464 -4.90 14.74 -2.38
CA GLN A 464 -5.11 15.85 -1.47
C GLN A 464 -5.28 15.38 -0.04
N ASP A 465 -6.08 14.34 0.18
CA ASP A 465 -6.39 13.83 1.53
C ASP A 465 -5.18 13.15 2.17
N ALA A 466 -4.41 12.39 1.38
CA ALA A 466 -3.15 11.82 1.83
C ALA A 466 -2.14 12.92 2.23
N ASN A 467 -2.06 14.00 1.46
CA ASN A 467 -1.20 15.15 1.72
C ASN A 467 -1.64 15.97 2.94
N GLN A 468 -2.95 16.12 3.16
CA GLN A 468 -3.48 16.75 4.36
C GLN A 468 -3.14 15.93 5.62
N ALA A 469 -3.24 14.60 5.54
CA ALA A 469 -2.84 13.72 6.63
C ALA A 469 -1.33 13.83 6.96
N LEU A 470 -0.45 13.99 5.96
CA LEU A 470 0.97 14.31 6.18
C LEU A 470 1.17 15.59 6.99
N TYR A 471 0.52 16.67 6.57
CA TYR A 471 0.62 17.95 7.26
C TYR A 471 0.07 17.86 8.69
N ALA A 472 -1.10 17.22 8.88
CA ALA A 472 -1.73 17.07 10.17
C ALA A 472 -0.87 16.28 11.16
N ALA A 473 -0.21 15.20 10.70
CA ALA A 473 0.68 14.41 11.53
C ALA A 473 1.88 15.22 12.04
N ILE A 474 2.55 15.97 11.15
CA ILE A 474 3.69 16.82 11.54
C ILE A 474 3.24 17.90 12.53
N HIS A 475 2.08 18.52 12.29
CA HIS A 475 1.56 19.55 13.17
C HIS A 475 1.11 19.01 14.54
N TYR A 476 0.56 17.80 14.58
CA TYR A 476 0.19 17.13 15.83
C TYR A 476 1.41 16.87 16.72
N VAL A 477 2.52 16.40 16.12
CA VAL A 477 3.78 16.21 16.83
C VAL A 477 4.30 17.54 17.38
N ASP A 478 4.28 18.60 16.55
CA ASP A 478 4.65 19.95 16.98
C ASP A 478 3.84 20.40 18.20
N GLN A 479 2.51 20.40 18.11
CA GLN A 479 1.64 20.84 19.20
C GLN A 479 1.86 20.01 20.48
N THR A 480 1.87 18.69 20.35
CA THR A 480 2.00 17.77 21.49
C THR A 480 3.33 18.00 22.22
N LEU A 481 4.41 18.14 21.48
CA LEU A 481 5.76 18.29 22.03
C LEU A 481 6.02 19.71 22.52
N SER A 482 5.55 20.73 21.78
CA SER A 482 5.67 22.13 22.15
C SER A 482 4.88 22.51 23.39
N ASP A 483 3.86 21.73 23.78
CA ASP A 483 3.10 21.97 25.01
C ASP A 483 3.53 21.07 26.18
N TYR A 484 4.48 20.15 25.98
CA TYR A 484 4.92 19.19 27.00
C TYR A 484 6.21 19.66 27.72
N PRO A 485 6.15 20.08 29.01
CA PRO A 485 7.31 20.63 29.71
C PRO A 485 8.53 19.71 29.79
N PRO A 486 8.41 18.40 30.08
CA PRO A 486 9.54 17.48 30.09
C PRO A 486 10.27 17.40 28.73
N PHE A 487 9.55 17.55 27.62
CA PHE A 487 10.17 17.60 26.30
C PHE A 487 11.02 18.86 26.11
N LYS A 488 10.54 20.02 26.57
CA LYS A 488 11.30 21.28 26.51
C LYS A 488 12.58 21.21 27.33
N GLU A 489 12.50 20.66 28.53
CA GLU A 489 13.66 20.45 29.39
C GLU A 489 14.66 19.48 28.75
N TRP A 490 14.16 18.38 28.17
CA TRP A 490 14.99 17.42 27.44
C TRP A 490 15.68 18.04 26.22
N LEU A 491 14.97 18.82 25.41
CA LEU A 491 15.54 19.53 24.25
C LEU A 491 16.65 20.51 24.66
N ALA A 492 16.48 21.24 25.77
CA ALA A 492 17.49 22.17 26.26
C ALA A 492 18.80 21.45 26.65
N ALA A 493 18.72 20.17 27.04
CA ALA A 493 19.87 19.33 27.35
C ALA A 493 20.47 18.60 26.14
N HIS A 494 19.80 18.60 24.96
CA HIS A 494 20.23 17.87 23.76
C HIS A 494 20.21 18.79 22.52
N PRO A 495 21.28 19.57 22.28
CA PRO A 495 21.32 20.56 21.19
C PRO A 495 21.10 19.98 19.79
N ASP A 496 21.61 18.76 19.51
CA ASP A 496 21.42 18.10 18.21
C ASP A 496 19.94 17.77 17.96
N GLU A 497 19.25 17.33 19.01
CA GLU A 497 17.81 17.04 18.98
C GLU A 497 16.96 18.31 18.86
N GLN A 498 17.43 19.43 19.43
CA GLN A 498 16.81 20.73 19.24
C GLN A 498 16.87 21.19 17.78
N THR A 499 18.02 21.02 17.11
CA THR A 499 18.14 21.28 15.67
C THR A 499 17.21 20.37 14.87
N ARG A 500 17.25 19.06 15.15
CA ARG A 500 16.40 18.06 14.46
C ARG A 500 14.91 18.35 14.60
N PHE A 501 14.46 18.75 15.79
CA PHE A 501 13.07 19.13 16.03
C PHE A 501 12.71 20.44 15.29
N ALA A 502 13.58 21.46 15.33
CA ALA A 502 13.37 22.70 14.59
C ALA A 502 13.27 22.45 13.07
N ASP A 503 14.05 21.52 12.53
CA ASP A 503 13.99 21.08 11.14
C ASP A 503 12.65 20.41 10.83
N LEU A 504 12.10 19.56 11.71
CA LEU A 504 10.75 18.98 11.55
C LEU A 504 9.67 20.08 11.47
N ILE A 505 9.75 21.10 12.33
CA ILE A 505 8.80 22.22 12.33
C ILE A 505 8.94 23.05 11.04
N GLN A 506 10.16 23.30 10.59
CA GLN A 506 10.40 24.01 9.32
C GLN A 506 9.93 23.19 8.11
N LEU A 507 10.13 21.87 8.13
CA LEU A 507 9.62 20.95 7.14
C LEU A 507 8.10 21.03 7.03
N GLY A 508 7.38 20.95 8.15
CA GLY A 508 5.92 21.09 8.18
C GLY A 508 5.43 22.40 7.56
N ARG A 509 6.11 23.52 7.85
CA ARG A 509 5.81 24.84 7.26
C ARG A 509 6.07 24.89 5.76
N ASP A 510 7.17 24.31 5.29
CA ASP A 510 7.52 24.29 3.86
C ASP A 510 6.58 23.37 3.07
N ILE A 511 6.23 22.19 3.61
CA ILE A 511 5.23 21.28 3.04
C ILE A 511 3.87 22.00 2.92
N ARG A 512 3.43 22.67 3.99
CA ARG A 512 2.19 23.47 3.97
C ARG A 512 2.22 24.53 2.87
N ARG A 513 3.34 25.25 2.71
CA ARG A 513 3.45 26.31 1.70
C ARG A 513 3.32 25.76 0.28
N VAL A 514 3.83 24.55 0.02
CA VAL A 514 3.80 23.96 -1.33
C VAL A 514 2.46 23.28 -1.63
N LEU A 515 1.86 22.60 -0.65
CA LEU A 515 0.61 21.88 -0.81
C LEU A 515 -0.64 22.77 -0.61
N LEU A 516 -0.53 23.83 0.18
CA LEU A 516 -1.59 24.80 0.49
C LEU A 516 -1.10 26.26 0.29
N PRO A 517 -0.75 26.67 -0.94
CA PRO A 517 -0.05 27.95 -1.21
C PRO A 517 -0.79 29.21 -0.77
N PHE A 518 -2.09 29.13 -0.49
CA PHE A 518 -2.91 30.26 -0.01
C PHE A 518 -3.57 30.00 1.36
N GLY A 519 -3.10 29.01 2.11
CA GLY A 519 -3.38 28.87 3.56
C GLY A 519 -4.71 28.21 3.95
N VAL A 520 -5.60 27.88 3.01
CA VAL A 520 -6.89 27.23 3.33
C VAL A 520 -6.69 25.71 3.42
N ALA A 521 -6.29 25.23 4.60
CA ALA A 521 -6.61 23.85 4.98
C ALA A 521 -8.15 23.74 5.06
N ARG A 522 -8.75 22.63 4.61
CA ARG A 522 -10.21 22.47 4.75
C ARG A 522 -10.56 22.46 6.25
N ALA A 523 -11.62 23.18 6.62
CA ALA A 523 -12.06 23.36 8.00
C ALA A 523 -12.60 22.07 8.65
N ASP A 524 -12.99 21.08 7.85
CA ASP A 524 -13.53 19.75 8.23
C ASP A 524 -12.52 18.86 8.99
N TRP A 525 -11.28 19.32 9.15
CA TRP A 525 -10.25 18.67 9.96
C TRP A 525 -9.99 19.36 11.30
N HIS A 526 -10.27 20.67 11.40
CA HIS A 526 -10.05 21.43 12.64
C HIS A 526 -11.28 21.41 13.54
N ASP A 527 -12.45 21.45 12.91
CA ASP A 527 -13.72 21.16 13.53
C ASP A 527 -14.06 19.71 13.18
N ARG A 528 -14.52 18.92 14.16
CA ARG A 528 -14.97 17.53 13.99
C ARG A 528 -16.22 17.41 13.10
N GLU A 529 -16.45 18.37 12.22
CA GLU A 529 -17.58 18.46 11.30
C GLU A 529 -17.27 17.69 10.02
N GLU A 530 -18.11 16.69 9.80
CA GLU A 530 -18.27 15.83 8.64
C GLU A 530 -18.05 16.58 7.32
N ASN A 531 -17.40 15.97 6.31
CA ASN A 531 -17.69 16.17 4.87
C ASN A 531 -16.62 15.60 3.90
N LEU A 532 -16.22 14.32 4.01
CA LEU A 532 -15.68 13.65 2.82
C LEU A 532 -16.82 13.44 1.80
N GLY A 533 -16.73 14.06 0.61
CA GLY A 533 -17.67 13.82 -0.48
C GLY A 533 -18.92 14.72 -0.56
N SER A 534 -19.07 15.78 0.25
CA SER A 534 -20.33 16.54 0.35
C SER A 534 -20.50 17.77 -0.57
N SER A 535 -19.71 17.94 -1.62
CA SER A 535 -19.88 19.10 -2.52
C SER A 535 -21.03 18.92 -3.52
N GLN A 536 -22.22 18.50 -3.06
CA GLN A 536 -23.42 18.46 -3.91
C GLN A 536 -24.29 19.73 -3.84
N ASN A 537 -24.04 20.67 -2.91
CA ASN A 537 -24.90 21.86 -2.73
C ASN A 537 -24.19 23.22 -2.54
N LEU A 538 -22.94 23.38 -2.98
CA LEU A 538 -22.28 24.70 -2.99
C LEU A 538 -22.24 25.28 -4.42
N ASN A 539 -22.68 26.53 -4.56
CA ASN A 539 -22.90 27.27 -5.81
C ASN A 539 -21.70 27.16 -6.81
N PRO A 540 -21.91 26.82 -8.11
CA PRO A 540 -20.83 26.61 -9.11
C PRO A 540 -19.82 27.76 -9.23
N LEU A 541 -20.25 28.99 -8.93
CA LEU A 541 -19.40 30.19 -8.98
C LEU A 541 -18.32 30.24 -7.86
N ILE A 542 -18.48 29.46 -6.78
CA ILE A 542 -17.51 29.33 -5.68
C ILE A 542 -16.52 28.17 -5.93
N GLN A 543 -16.86 27.22 -6.81
CA GLN A 543 -16.12 25.98 -7.06
C GLN A 543 -14.88 26.14 -7.97
N ILE A 544 -14.94 27.05 -8.95
CA ILE A 544 -13.87 27.21 -9.94
C ILE A 544 -12.58 27.81 -9.32
N PRO A 545 -12.65 28.84 -8.45
CA PRO A 545 -11.45 29.39 -7.83
C PRO A 545 -10.76 28.40 -6.88
N SER A 546 -11.50 27.69 -6.03
CA SER A 546 -10.96 26.82 -4.98
C SER A 546 -10.28 25.54 -5.53
N ALA A 547 -10.79 24.97 -6.63
CA ALA A 547 -10.13 23.87 -7.35
C ALA A 547 -8.86 24.34 -8.11
N LEU A 548 -8.86 25.56 -8.67
CA LEU A 548 -7.67 26.18 -9.25
C LEU A 548 -6.62 26.56 -8.19
N LEU A 549 -7.01 26.74 -6.93
CA LEU A 549 -6.13 27.14 -5.82
C LEU A 549 -5.40 25.96 -5.13
N SER A 550 -5.89 24.72 -5.28
CA SER A 550 -5.34 23.49 -4.66
C SER A 550 -4.72 22.49 -5.66
N TRP A 551 -4.69 22.85 -6.95
CA TRP A 551 -4.28 22.00 -8.08
C TRP A 551 -2.95 21.23 -7.87
N ARG A 552 -1.98 21.83 -7.15
CA ARG A 552 -0.67 21.19 -6.86
C ARG A 552 -0.75 20.00 -5.90
N ALA A 553 -1.68 20.00 -4.95
CA ALA A 553 -1.89 18.88 -4.03
C ALA A 553 -2.82 17.80 -4.62
N MET A 554 -3.59 18.17 -5.64
CA MET A 554 -4.58 17.30 -6.25
C MET A 554 -4.02 16.37 -7.33
N MET A 555 -2.94 16.76 -8.01
CA MET A 555 -2.38 15.99 -9.10
C MET A 555 -1.21 15.13 -8.60
N PRO A 556 -1.31 13.81 -8.66
CA PRO A 556 -0.29 12.88 -8.16
C PRO A 556 1.16 13.20 -8.52
N PRO A 557 1.55 13.38 -9.80
CA PRO A 557 2.95 13.63 -10.15
C PRO A 557 3.44 15.00 -9.67
N ILE A 558 2.55 15.99 -9.56
CA ILE A 558 2.91 17.32 -9.09
C ILE A 558 3.05 17.34 -7.57
N ALA A 559 2.15 16.67 -6.85
CA ALA A 559 2.22 16.51 -5.40
C ALA A 559 3.47 15.72 -4.98
N GLN A 560 3.72 14.58 -5.64
CA GLN A 560 4.93 13.78 -5.44
C GLN A 560 6.19 14.63 -5.63
N ARG A 561 6.32 15.32 -6.77
CA ARG A 561 7.48 16.18 -7.06
C ARG A 561 7.64 17.29 -6.03
N ALA A 562 6.53 17.95 -5.68
CA ALA A 562 6.51 19.03 -4.69
C ALA A 562 7.03 18.58 -3.32
N VAL A 563 6.50 17.48 -2.79
CA VAL A 563 6.89 16.96 -1.48
C VAL A 563 8.34 16.47 -1.52
N THR A 564 8.72 15.71 -2.55
CA THR A 564 10.09 15.19 -2.72
C THR A 564 11.11 16.33 -2.84
N ASP A 565 10.80 17.39 -3.61
CA ASP A 565 11.66 18.58 -3.74
C ASP A 565 11.86 19.28 -2.38
N VAL A 566 10.81 19.37 -1.55
CA VAL A 566 10.91 19.93 -0.20
C VAL A 566 11.77 19.03 0.69
N MET A 567 11.56 17.71 0.67
CA MET A 567 12.36 16.77 1.47
C MET A 567 13.84 16.84 1.10
N ILE A 568 14.18 16.86 -0.20
CA ILE A 568 15.57 17.01 -0.66
C ILE A 568 16.15 18.35 -0.17
N LYS A 569 15.39 19.46 -0.21
CA LYS A 569 15.88 20.75 0.32
C LYS A 569 16.21 20.67 1.82
N HIS A 570 15.55 19.80 2.57
CA HIS A 570 15.77 19.54 4.00
C HIS A 570 16.85 18.48 4.26
N GLY A 571 17.64 18.09 3.26
CA GLY A 571 18.74 17.14 3.44
C GLY A 571 18.38 15.68 3.24
N ALA A 572 17.14 15.36 2.83
CA ALA A 572 16.71 13.97 2.70
C ALA A 572 17.51 13.18 1.65
N ALA A 573 17.75 11.90 1.95
CA ALA A 573 18.14 10.90 0.97
C ALA A 573 16.87 10.25 0.40
N VAL A 574 16.85 10.01 -0.92
CA VAL A 574 15.68 9.46 -1.61
C VAL A 574 16.09 8.26 -2.44
N TRP A 575 15.57 7.08 -2.12
CA TRP A 575 15.73 5.88 -2.92
C TRP A 575 14.54 5.72 -3.87
N VAL A 576 14.80 5.75 -5.17
CA VAL A 576 13.77 5.62 -6.19
C VAL A 576 13.76 4.19 -6.71
N LEU A 577 12.63 3.51 -6.55
CA LEU A 577 12.35 2.18 -7.09
C LEU A 577 11.31 2.32 -8.20
N ARG A 578 11.69 2.02 -9.44
CA ARG A 578 10.80 2.10 -10.60
C ARG A 578 10.71 0.76 -11.30
N SER A 579 9.52 0.41 -11.77
CA SER A 579 9.26 -0.73 -12.63
C SER A 579 8.36 -0.32 -13.78
N ASP A 580 8.73 -0.61 -15.03
CA ASP A 580 7.94 -0.29 -16.21
C ASP A 580 7.35 -1.57 -16.84
N GLN A 581 6.19 -2.03 -16.38
CA GLN A 581 5.53 -3.27 -16.89
C GLN A 581 6.45 -4.50 -16.86
N VAL A 582 6.78 -4.94 -15.64
CA VAL A 582 7.76 -6.02 -15.37
C VAL A 582 7.05 -7.35 -15.14
N GLY A 583 7.62 -8.45 -15.63
CA GLY A 583 7.03 -9.79 -15.60
C GLY A 583 7.23 -10.48 -16.94
N GLY A 584 6.23 -11.27 -17.36
CA GLY A 584 6.14 -11.75 -18.73
C GLY A 584 5.75 -10.64 -19.72
N HIS A 585 5.92 -10.92 -21.01
CA HIS A 585 5.70 -9.96 -22.08
C HIS A 585 4.23 -9.94 -22.51
N ASP A 586 3.65 -8.75 -22.68
CA ASP A 586 2.39 -8.54 -23.41
C ASP A 586 2.61 -7.44 -24.45
N PRO A 587 2.67 -7.75 -25.76
CA PRO A 587 3.00 -6.78 -26.79
C PRO A 587 1.90 -5.71 -27.00
N ARG A 588 0.69 -5.93 -26.49
CA ARG A 588 -0.48 -5.07 -26.75
C ARG A 588 -0.56 -3.86 -25.82
N ILE A 589 0.22 -3.86 -24.74
CA ILE A 589 0.31 -2.74 -23.79
C ILE A 589 1.68 -2.06 -23.89
N ALA A 590 1.76 -0.80 -23.48
CA ALA A 590 3.03 -0.08 -23.31
C ALA A 590 2.98 0.79 -22.06
N PRO A 591 4.09 0.99 -21.33
CA PRO A 591 4.08 1.82 -20.15
C PRO A 591 3.95 3.28 -20.57
N ARG A 592 3.01 3.99 -19.94
CA ARG A 592 2.79 5.40 -20.21
C ARG A 592 2.98 6.23 -18.94
N ALA A 593 3.93 7.16 -18.98
CA ALA A 593 4.19 8.06 -17.87
C ALA A 593 2.93 8.87 -17.46
N PRO A 594 2.76 9.18 -16.17
CA PRO A 594 1.83 10.22 -15.75
C PRO A 594 2.28 11.59 -16.27
N LEU A 595 1.38 12.57 -16.22
CA LEU A 595 1.65 13.93 -16.65
C LEU A 595 2.91 14.50 -15.97
N HIS A 596 3.93 14.80 -16.77
CA HIS A 596 5.20 15.36 -16.31
C HIS A 596 5.59 16.56 -17.20
N TRP A 597 6.15 17.61 -16.59
CA TRP A 597 6.51 18.89 -17.25
C TRP A 597 8.00 19.23 -17.13
#